data_AF-A0A9X5XIC1-F1
#
_entry.id   AF-A0A9X5XIC1-F1
#
_cell.length_a   1.000
_cell.length_b   1.000
_cell.length_c   1.000
_cell.angle_alpha   90.00
_cell.angle_beta   90.00
_cell.angle_gamma   90.00
#
_symmetry.space_group_name_H-M   'P 1'
#
loop_
_entity.id
_entity.type
_entity.pdbx_description
1 polymer ?
#
loop_
_entity_poly.entity_id
_entity_poly.type
_entity_poly.pdbx_seq_one_letter_code
_entity_poly.pdbx_strand_id
1 'polypeptide(L)'
;MVENGLKAYGYAPDPFVTRVFGTYRKTHNDGVFDAYTPQMRAARRAGIITGLPDTYGRGRIIGDYRRVALYGTARLIEAKRAERALLDARPSTERIIREREELAEQIRALDELTQMAA
;
A
#
# COMPACT_ATOMS: atom_id res chain seq x y z
N MET A 1 -12.85 -1.25 -8.73
CA MET A 1 -12.75 -2.74 -8.68
C MET A 1 -13.78 -3.34 -7.72
N VAL A 2 -13.78 -2.95 -6.43
CA VAL A 2 -14.67 -3.51 -5.40
C VAL A 2 -16.14 -3.45 -5.78
N GLU A 3 -16.64 -2.30 -6.25
CA GLU A 3 -18.05 -2.15 -6.63
C GLU A 3 -18.49 -3.11 -7.73
N ASN A 4 -17.66 -3.26 -8.77
CA ASN A 4 -17.96 -4.20 -9.86
C ASN A 4 -17.91 -5.65 -9.39
N GLY A 5 -16.99 -5.97 -8.46
CA GLY A 5 -16.92 -7.29 -7.83
C GLY A 5 -18.19 -7.61 -7.05
N LEU A 6 -18.63 -6.71 -6.18
CA LEU A 6 -19.86 -6.89 -5.40
C LEU A 6 -21.08 -7.06 -6.30
N LYS A 7 -21.26 -6.18 -7.29
CA LYS A 7 -22.36 -6.25 -8.26
C LYS A 7 -22.36 -7.57 -9.03
N ALA A 8 -21.20 -8.06 -9.46
CA ALA A 8 -21.07 -9.33 -10.17
C ALA A 8 -21.53 -10.54 -9.33
N TYR A 9 -21.41 -10.46 -8.01
CA TYR A 9 -21.88 -11.48 -7.07
C TYR A 9 -23.25 -11.17 -6.45
N GLY A 10 -23.99 -10.16 -6.95
CA GLY A 10 -25.33 -9.82 -6.49
C GLY A 10 -25.40 -9.00 -5.19
N TYR A 11 -24.26 -8.43 -4.74
CA TYR A 11 -24.20 -7.59 -3.54
C TYR A 11 -24.18 -6.10 -3.89
N ALA A 12 -24.79 -5.29 -3.02
CA ALA A 12 -24.69 -3.84 -3.07
C ALA A 12 -23.46 -3.35 -2.28
N PRO A 13 -22.66 -2.41 -2.81
CA PRO A 13 -21.59 -1.78 -2.04
C PRO A 13 -22.16 -0.93 -0.91
N ASP A 14 -21.50 -0.98 0.25
CA ASP A 14 -21.81 -0.09 1.37
C ASP A 14 -21.58 1.38 0.95
N PRO A 15 -22.61 2.25 1.03
CA PRO A 15 -22.49 3.65 0.60
C PRO A 15 -21.45 4.46 1.38
N PHE A 16 -21.18 4.12 2.63
CA PHE A 16 -20.15 4.75 3.44
C PHE A 16 -18.76 4.39 2.91
N VAL A 17 -18.52 3.11 2.61
CA VAL A 17 -17.24 2.65 2.04
C VAL A 17 -16.97 3.30 0.68
N THR A 18 -17.98 3.33 -0.21
CA THR A 18 -17.88 4.03 -1.49
C THR A 18 -17.55 5.51 -1.31
N ARG A 19 -18.15 6.19 -0.33
CA ARG A 19 -17.86 7.60 -0.05
C ARG A 19 -16.44 7.82 0.47
N VAL A 20 -15.95 6.95 1.35
CA VAL A 20 -14.60 7.06 1.89
C VAL A 20 -13.56 6.98 0.77
N PHE A 21 -13.66 5.98 -0.11
CA PHE A 21 -12.66 5.77 -1.17
C PHE A 21 -12.96 6.55 -2.46
N GLY A 22 -14.16 7.10 -2.62
CA GLY A 22 -14.53 7.99 -3.72
C GLY A 22 -14.30 9.47 -3.44
N THR A 23 -14.16 9.87 -2.17
CA THR A 23 -14.07 11.30 -1.80
C THR A 23 -12.91 11.61 -0.86
N TYR A 24 -12.71 10.83 0.21
CA TYR A 24 -11.75 11.20 1.26
C TYR A 24 -10.37 10.60 1.06
N ARG A 25 -10.30 9.33 0.62
CA ARG A 25 -9.06 8.59 0.45
C ARG A 25 -8.92 8.11 -0.99
N LYS A 26 -8.13 8.85 -1.76
CA LYS A 26 -7.74 8.48 -3.12
C LYS A 26 -7.12 7.07 -3.17
N THR A 27 -7.52 6.27 -4.14
CA THR A 27 -6.99 4.91 -4.32
C THR A 27 -5.78 4.87 -5.24
N HIS A 28 -5.06 3.74 -5.24
CA HIS A 28 -4.00 3.47 -6.23
C HIS A 28 -4.52 3.57 -7.66
N ASN A 29 -5.72 3.02 -7.91
CA ASN A 29 -6.31 3.03 -9.24
C ASN A 29 -6.53 4.47 -9.74
N ASP A 30 -7.12 5.33 -8.92
CA ASP A 30 -7.36 6.74 -9.29
C ASP A 30 -6.03 7.46 -9.56
N GLY A 31 -5.02 7.24 -8.71
CA GLY A 31 -3.69 7.82 -8.87
C GLY A 31 -3.01 7.43 -10.19
N VAL A 32 -3.10 6.15 -10.57
CA VAL A 32 -2.55 5.65 -11.82
C VAL A 32 -3.29 6.25 -13.02
N PHE A 33 -4.62 6.30 -13.00
CA PHE A 33 -5.41 6.79 -14.12
C PHE A 33 -5.33 8.31 -14.31
N ASP A 34 -5.09 9.08 -13.25
CA ASP A 34 -4.75 10.50 -13.35
C ASP A 34 -3.40 10.73 -14.04
N ALA A 35 -2.43 9.86 -13.78
CA ALA A 35 -1.07 9.95 -14.35
C ALA A 35 -0.94 9.35 -15.76
N TYR A 36 -1.88 8.50 -16.18
CA TYR A 36 -1.83 7.82 -17.48
C TYR A 36 -1.96 8.78 -18.66
N THR A 37 -1.01 8.68 -19.61
CA THR A 37 -1.10 9.40 -20.88
C THR A 37 -2.19 8.81 -21.79
N PRO A 38 -2.68 9.58 -22.78
CA PRO A 38 -3.63 9.05 -23.77
C PRO A 38 -3.10 7.82 -24.53
N GLN A 39 -1.79 7.79 -24.81
CA GLN A 39 -1.13 6.68 -25.51
C GLN A 39 -1.14 5.39 -24.67
N MET A 40 -0.83 5.49 -23.37
CA MET A 40 -0.88 4.34 -22.46
C MET A 40 -2.29 3.75 -22.39
N ARG A 41 -3.31 4.62 -22.30
CA ARG A 41 -4.72 4.19 -22.32
C ARG A 41 -5.12 3.51 -23.63
N ALA A 42 -4.67 4.05 -24.76
CA ALA A 42 -4.92 3.47 -26.07
C ALA A 42 -4.28 2.07 -26.22
N ALA A 43 -3.01 1.92 -25.82
CA ALA A 43 -2.31 0.63 -25.84
C ALA A 43 -3.02 -0.43 -24.98
N ARG A 44 -3.50 -0.02 -23.79
CA ARG A 44 -4.28 -0.89 -22.90
C ARG A 44 -5.61 -1.29 -23.51
N ARG A 45 -6.33 -0.35 -24.13
CA ARG A 45 -7.63 -0.61 -24.77
C ARG A 45 -7.49 -1.51 -26.00
N ALA A 46 -6.39 -1.36 -26.75
CA ALA A 46 -6.09 -2.18 -27.92
C ALA A 46 -5.58 -3.60 -27.58
N GLY A 47 -5.37 -3.91 -26.29
CA GLY A 47 -4.84 -5.21 -25.86
C GLY A 47 -3.34 -5.40 -26.11
N ILE A 48 -2.60 -4.34 -26.47
CA ILE A 48 -1.15 -4.39 -26.70
C ILE A 48 -0.42 -4.58 -25.36
N ILE A 49 -0.90 -3.90 -24.32
CA ILE A 49 -0.41 -4.06 -22.95
C ILE A 49 -1.60 -4.40 -22.07
N THR A 50 -1.60 -5.60 -21.47
CA THR A 50 -2.70 -6.10 -20.64
C THR A 50 -2.18 -6.63 -19.31
N GLY A 51 -3.06 -6.72 -18.30
CA GLY A 51 -2.69 -7.28 -16.99
C GLY A 51 -1.65 -6.46 -16.22
N LEU A 52 -1.61 -5.14 -16.39
CA LEU A 52 -0.82 -4.28 -15.52
C LEU A 52 -1.46 -4.19 -14.13
N PRO A 53 -0.67 -4.04 -13.05
CA PRO A 53 -1.17 -3.88 -11.68
C PRO A 53 -1.71 -2.46 -11.42
N ASP A 54 -2.58 -1.97 -12.31
CA ASP A 54 -3.23 -0.66 -12.23
C ASP A 54 -4.55 -0.69 -11.46
N THR A 55 -5.11 -1.89 -11.29
CA THR A 55 -6.45 -2.10 -10.72
C THR A 55 -6.45 -3.05 -9.53
N TYR A 56 -5.33 -3.74 -9.25
CA TYR A 56 -5.15 -4.68 -8.14
C TYR A 56 -3.79 -4.49 -7.47
N GLY A 57 -3.60 -5.11 -6.29
CA GLY A 57 -2.34 -5.05 -5.57
C GLY A 57 -1.19 -5.65 -6.37
N ARG A 58 -0.07 -4.92 -6.50
CA ARG A 58 1.10 -5.36 -7.27
C ARG A 58 1.69 -6.71 -6.85
N GLY A 59 1.51 -7.09 -5.58
CA GLY A 59 2.06 -8.32 -5.02
C GLY A 59 3.58 -8.40 -5.17
N ARG A 60 4.09 -9.63 -5.37
CA ARG A 60 5.51 -9.93 -5.63
C ARG A 60 6.49 -9.38 -4.57
N ILE A 61 6.02 -9.22 -3.34
CA ILE A 61 6.83 -8.86 -2.17
C ILE A 61 6.68 -10.00 -1.17
N ILE A 62 7.81 -10.56 -0.73
CA ILE A 62 7.86 -11.59 0.29
C ILE A 62 8.50 -10.96 1.52
N GLY A 63 7.70 -10.71 2.55
CA GLY A 63 8.22 -10.36 3.87
C GLY A 63 8.94 -11.56 4.47
N ASP A 64 10.01 -11.33 5.23
CA ASP A 64 10.69 -12.41 5.95
C ASP A 64 9.91 -12.76 7.23
N TYR A 65 8.79 -13.46 7.07
CA TYR A 65 7.84 -13.77 8.16
C TYR A 65 8.48 -14.56 9.31
N ARG A 66 9.56 -15.29 9.04
CA ARG A 66 10.34 -16.04 10.03
C ARG A 66 10.87 -15.14 11.14
N ARG A 67 11.09 -13.84 10.85
CA ARG A 67 11.58 -12.86 11.84
C ARG A 67 10.63 -12.68 13.01
N VAL A 68 9.32 -12.78 12.79
CA VAL A 68 8.34 -12.64 13.86
C VAL A 68 8.49 -13.80 14.85
N ALA A 69 8.58 -15.03 14.35
CA ALA A 69 8.78 -16.22 15.18
C ALA A 69 10.16 -16.22 15.87
N LEU A 70 11.20 -15.76 15.17
CA LEU A 70 12.58 -15.79 15.67
C LEU A 70 12.88 -14.70 16.72
N TYR A 71 12.30 -13.50 16.56
CA TYR A 71 12.69 -12.33 17.37
C TYR A 71 11.53 -11.71 18.16
N GLY A 72 10.28 -12.01 17.82
CA GLY A 72 9.12 -11.30 18.34
C GLY A 72 8.95 -9.89 17.76
N THR A 73 7.72 -9.37 17.78
CA THR A 73 7.40 -8.05 17.21
C THR A 73 8.09 -6.91 17.94
N ALA A 74 8.20 -6.98 19.27
CA ALA A 74 8.87 -5.96 20.09
C ALA A 74 10.31 -5.69 19.63
N ARG A 75 11.09 -6.74 19.37
CA ARG A 75 12.47 -6.61 18.89
C ARG A 75 12.54 -6.02 17.49
N LEU A 76 11.60 -6.37 16.62
CA LEU A 76 11.53 -5.83 15.26
C LEU A 76 11.16 -4.34 15.26
N ILE A 77 10.27 -3.91 16.17
CA ILE A 77 9.90 -2.51 16.37
C ILE A 77 11.13 -1.70 16.83
N GLU A 78 11.88 -2.19 17.81
CA GLU A 78 13.12 -1.53 18.25
C GLU A 78 14.12 -1.36 17.10
N ALA A 79 14.32 -2.42 16.31
CA ALA A 79 15.22 -2.38 15.15
C ALA A 79 14.76 -1.33 14.12
N LYS A 80 13.46 -1.22 13.86
CA LYS A 80 12.91 -0.21 12.93
C LYS A 80 13.01 1.22 13.46
N ARG A 81 12.87 1.42 14.77
CA ARG A 81 13.11 2.73 15.41
C ARG A 81 14.57 3.16 15.27
N ALA A 82 15.50 2.23 15.48
CA ALA A 82 16.93 2.48 15.29
C ALA A 82 17.25 2.81 13.82
N GLU A 83 16.71 2.06 12.86
CA GLU A 83 16.86 2.32 11.42
C GLU A 83 16.36 3.72 11.04
N ARG A 84 15.20 4.12 11.56
CA ARG A 84 14.63 5.45 11.32
C ARG A 84 15.50 6.56 11.91
N ALA A 85 16.04 6.37 13.13
CA ALA A 85 16.90 7.37 13.78
C ALA A 85 18.19 7.64 13.00
N LEU A 86 18.73 6.66 12.28
CA LEU A 86 19.90 6.85 11.41
C LEU A 86 19.64 7.86 10.28
N LEU A 87 18.37 8.07 9.90
CA LEU A 87 18.00 9.03 8.87
C LEU A 87 18.01 10.47 9.38
N ASP A 88 17.99 10.73 10.69
CA ASP A 88 17.84 12.09 11.24
C ASP A 88 19.04 13.00 10.93
N ALA A 89 20.24 12.42 10.83
CA ALA A 89 21.45 13.14 10.43
C ALA A 89 21.56 13.38 8.91
N ARG A 90 20.62 12.86 8.11
CA ARG A 90 20.62 13.00 6.64
C ARG A 90 19.87 14.26 6.22
N PRO A 91 20.32 14.96 5.15
CA PRO A 91 19.56 16.06 4.56
C PRO A 91 18.16 15.61 4.14
N SER A 92 17.16 16.45 4.42
CA SER A 92 15.76 16.21 4.06
C SER A 92 15.53 16.37 2.56
N THR A 93 15.76 15.30 1.81
CA THR A 93 15.36 15.17 0.40
C THR A 93 14.04 14.40 0.29
N GLU A 94 13.36 14.47 -0.86
CA GLU A 94 12.14 13.70 -1.13
C GLU A 94 12.30 12.21 -0.77
N ARG A 95 13.42 11.60 -1.18
CA ARG A 95 13.73 10.21 -0.88
C ARG A 95 13.84 9.95 0.62
N ILE A 96 14.56 10.81 1.35
CA ILE A 96 14.75 10.65 2.80
C ILE A 96 13.43 10.85 3.56
N ILE A 97 12.61 11.82 3.14
CA ILE A 97 11.29 12.05 3.73
C ILE A 97 10.40 10.83 3.52
N ARG A 98 10.36 10.29 2.30
CA ARG A 98 9.61 9.06 1.97
C ARG A 98 10.08 7.87 2.79
N GLU A 99 11.40 7.65 2.91
CA GLU A 99 11.96 6.55 3.71
C GLU A 99 11.57 6.67 5.20
N ARG A 100 11.59 7.88 5.77
CA ARG A 100 11.16 8.11 7.15
C ARG A 100 9.68 7.80 7.36
N GLU A 101 8.82 8.17 6.40
CA GLU A 101 7.39 7.87 6.41
C GLU A 101 7.13 6.37 6.28
N GLU A 102 7.78 5.70 5.33
CA GLU A 102 7.66 4.25 5.13
C GLU A 102 8.13 3.45 6.35
N LEU A 103 9.20 3.87 7.03
CA LEU A 103 9.64 3.25 8.30
C LEU A 103 8.64 3.48 9.43
N ALA A 104 8.00 4.65 9.48
CA ALA A 104 6.94 4.91 10.47
C ALA A 104 5.71 4.01 10.24
N GLU A 105 5.31 3.79 8.98
CA GLU A 105 4.26 2.83 8.66
C GLU A 105 4.64 1.39 8.99
N GLN A 106 5.90 0.99 8.75
CA GLN A 106 6.38 -0.34 9.14
C GLN A 106 6.34 -0.56 10.65
N ILE A 107 6.63 0.47 11.46
CA ILE A 107 6.51 0.40 12.93
C ILE A 107 5.04 0.23 13.32
N ARG A 108 4.14 1.07 12.79
CA ARG A 108 2.69 0.97 13.05
C ARG A 108 2.14 -0.42 12.70
N ALA A 109 2.53 -0.96 11.54
CA ALA A 109 2.08 -2.29 11.11
C ALA A 109 2.57 -3.42 12.03
N LEU A 110 3.77 -3.29 12.63
CA LEU A 110 4.25 -4.26 13.62
C LEU A 110 3.50 -4.13 14.97
N ASP A 111 3.12 -2.92 15.36
CA ASP A 111 2.27 -2.68 16.54
C ASP A 111 0.87 -3.29 16.31
N GLU A 112 0.26 -3.06 15.14
CA GLU A 112 -1.01 -3.67 14.72
C GLU A 112 -0.93 -5.21 14.67
N LEU A 113 0.17 -5.76 14.17
CA LEU A 113 0.40 -7.22 14.18
C LEU A 113 0.44 -7.78 15.61
N THR A 114 1.00 -7.02 16.56
CA THR A 114 1.01 -7.40 17.98
C THR A 114 -0.40 -7.38 18.56
N GLN A 115 -1.20 -6.36 18.23
CA GLN A 115 -2.60 -6.25 18.68
C GLN A 115 -3.49 -7.34 18.07
N MET A 116 -3.29 -7.70 16.81
CA MET A 116 -4.04 -8.76 16.14
C MET A 116 -3.79 -10.14 16.77
N ALA A 117 -2.59 -10.36 17.33
CA ALA A 117 -2.20 -11.62 17.95
C ALA A 117 -2.58 -11.73 19.45
N ALA A 118 -3.00 -10.63 20.08
CA ALA A 118 -3.40 -10.57 21.49
C ALA A 118 -4.84 -11.07 21.67
#